data_AF-A0AAU0WFF2-F1
#
_entry.id   AF-A0AAU0WFF2-F1
#
_cell.length_a   1.000
_cell.length_b   1.000
_cell.length_c   1.000
_cell.angle_alpha   90.00
_cell.angle_beta   90.00
_cell.angle_gamma   90.00
#
_symmetry.space_group_name_H-M   'P 1'
#
loop_
_entity.id
_entity.type
_entity.pdbx_description
1 polymer ?
#
loop_
_entity_poly.entity_id
_entity_poly.type
_entity_poly.pdbx_seq_one_letter_code
_entity_poly.pdbx_strand_id
1 'polypeptide(L)'
;MNDPKVTRRQVLALGGLTLGVAAVTVAGVGGPAWADSATDVVLVPVGASPVAVLPGVGVQPAAFPRQLAVQVQHTGAALPAGTEVAVTYDPRLYSPLPAAVATVDDRRLRTTSTITTDPRTTLATCTVTLSETVAAGSDPVVVVGTAYPVLYPRDLVVAPADATAAVSRKNAKASGRRSLQPHRPSTFGGVATPWGLEVSGVWGRHEWANGKRWYYYPVQVTVHSVGPGPAPAAASFSVALDPQIVSDVKVATARLNHKVHDAGVRLLSRTRTASLFETHWSTTVKLKPGDRLDLGLEVTTRKPAGDLATIKHPLVGLIDMGNHVTQRQTGRNSMSRTDAVWR
;
A
#
# COMPACT_ATOMS: atom_id res chain seq x y z
N MET A 1 33.95 -9.97 1.27
CA MET A 1 33.44 -8.79 2.00
C MET A 1 32.52 -8.05 1.05
N ASN A 2 31.24 -8.41 1.01
CA ASN A 2 30.24 -7.79 0.13
C ASN A 2 29.18 -7.18 1.02
N ASP A 3 29.16 -5.86 1.07
CA ASP A 3 28.16 -5.08 1.78
C ASP A 3 26.79 -5.28 1.08
N PRO A 4 25.75 -5.79 1.75
CA PRO A 4 24.45 -5.93 1.12
C PRO A 4 23.85 -4.54 0.91
N LYS A 5 23.79 -4.10 -0.35
CA LYS A 5 23.20 -2.83 -0.77
C LYS A 5 21.85 -2.61 -0.09
N VAL A 6 21.82 -1.65 0.83
CA VAL A 6 20.60 -1.22 1.50
C VAL A 6 19.62 -0.72 0.44
N THR A 7 18.48 -1.38 0.32
CA THR A 7 17.46 -1.00 -0.67
C THR A 7 16.70 0.24 -0.21
N ARG A 8 16.19 1.06 -1.15
CA ARG A 8 15.39 2.27 -0.85
C ARG A 8 14.21 2.01 0.11
N ARG A 9 13.69 0.76 0.14
CA ARG A 9 12.64 0.29 1.06
C ARG A 9 13.14 0.09 2.49
N GLN A 10 14.39 -0.35 2.69
CA GLN A 10 15.01 -0.46 4.02
C GLN A 10 15.28 0.91 4.62
N VAL A 11 15.69 1.90 3.81
CA VAL A 11 15.88 3.29 4.24
C VAL A 11 14.57 3.92 4.72
N LEU A 12 13.45 3.67 4.02
CA LEU A 12 12.12 4.17 4.44
C LEU A 12 11.58 3.47 5.69
N ALA A 13 11.86 2.17 5.86
CA ALA A 13 11.47 1.44 7.08
C ALA A 13 12.27 1.90 8.31
N LEU A 14 13.57 2.16 8.15
CA LEU A 14 14.46 2.67 9.21
C LEU A 14 14.17 4.15 9.54
N GLY A 15 13.95 5.00 8.54
CA GLY A 15 13.68 6.43 8.75
C GLY A 15 12.35 6.73 9.45
N GLY A 16 11.39 5.80 9.43
CA GLY A 16 10.14 5.89 10.19
C GLY A 16 10.28 5.47 11.66
N LEU A 17 11.30 4.67 12.00
CA LEU A 17 11.54 4.17 13.36
C LEU A 17 12.30 5.17 14.23
N THR A 18 13.17 6.00 13.64
CA THR A 18 14.01 6.98 14.37
C THR A 18 13.28 8.21 14.88
N LEU A 19 12.02 8.45 14.48
CA LEU A 19 11.26 9.65 14.88
C LEU A 19 10.19 9.41 15.96
N GLY A 20 10.07 8.18 16.49
CA GLY A 20 8.95 7.78 17.34
C GLY A 20 9.27 7.38 18.79
N VAL A 21 10.53 7.35 19.21
CA VAL A 21 10.89 6.95 20.58
C VAL A 21 10.87 8.16 21.50
N ALA A 22 9.67 8.64 21.84
CA ALA A 22 9.48 9.47 23.03
C ALA A 22 9.44 8.54 24.25
N ALA A 23 10.41 8.71 25.14
CA ALA A 23 10.60 7.92 26.35
C ALA A 23 9.29 7.76 27.15
N VAL A 24 8.88 6.51 27.37
CA VAL A 24 7.85 6.16 28.36
C VAL A 24 8.56 5.67 29.61
N THR A 25 8.81 6.58 30.54
CA THR A 25 9.16 6.23 31.93
C THR A 25 7.90 5.82 32.67
N VAL A 26 7.81 4.56 33.08
CA VAL A 26 6.86 4.12 34.12
C VAL A 26 7.65 3.80 35.38
N ALA A 27 7.31 4.46 36.48
CA ALA A 27 7.96 4.36 37.78
C ALA A 27 7.18 3.44 38.74
N GLY A 28 7.90 2.49 39.37
CA GLY A 28 7.64 1.87 40.69
C GLY A 28 6.45 0.88 40.81
N VAL A 29 6.40 -0.10 41.74
CA VAL A 29 7.23 -0.52 42.90
C VAL A 29 6.90 -1.99 43.26
N GLY A 30 7.93 -2.81 43.55
CA GLY A 30 8.00 -3.69 44.74
C GLY A 30 7.44 -5.14 44.74
N GLY A 31 8.31 -6.11 45.07
CA GLY A 31 7.95 -7.39 45.69
C GLY A 31 8.76 -8.61 45.21
N PRO A 32 9.63 -9.22 46.05
CA PRO A 32 10.59 -10.24 45.60
C PRO A 32 10.08 -11.67 45.78
N ALA A 33 10.41 -12.56 44.83
CA ALA A 33 10.64 -13.97 45.10
C ALA A 33 11.42 -14.58 43.93
N TRP A 34 12.68 -14.90 44.17
CA TRP A 34 13.56 -15.63 43.27
C TRP A 34 13.16 -17.10 43.21
N ALA A 35 12.88 -17.63 42.02
CA ALA A 35 13.27 -18.96 41.58
C ALA A 35 13.03 -19.09 40.07
N ASP A 36 14.01 -19.65 39.37
CA ASP A 36 13.97 -20.04 37.95
C ASP A 36 13.99 -18.85 36.99
N SER A 37 15.17 -18.37 36.59
CA SER A 37 15.29 -17.31 35.59
C SER A 37 15.01 -17.85 34.18
N ALA A 38 13.76 -18.25 33.96
CA ALA A 38 13.04 -17.81 32.78
C ALA A 38 13.28 -16.31 32.70
N THR A 39 14.19 -15.90 31.84
CA THR A 39 14.34 -14.50 31.44
C THR A 39 12.94 -13.93 31.25
N ASP A 40 12.57 -12.93 32.05
CA ASP A 40 11.30 -12.20 31.91
C ASP A 40 11.34 -11.45 30.59
N VAL A 41 11.04 -12.18 29.52
CA VAL A 41 11.00 -11.65 28.16
C VAL A 41 9.57 -11.21 27.88
N VAL A 42 9.39 -9.90 27.77
CA VAL A 42 8.12 -9.28 27.43
C VAL A 42 8.18 -8.82 25.98
N LEU A 43 7.16 -9.17 25.20
CA LEU A 43 7.03 -8.73 23.83
C LEU A 43 6.11 -7.51 23.74
N VAL A 44 6.62 -6.43 23.16
CA VAL A 44 5.88 -5.17 22.98
C VAL A 44 5.72 -4.89 21.48
N PRO A 45 4.49 -4.77 20.94
CA PRO A 45 4.28 -4.38 19.55
C PRO A 45 4.88 -3.00 19.26
N VAL A 46 5.51 -2.85 18.09
CA VAL A 46 6.15 -1.59 17.69
C VAL A 46 5.35 -0.88 16.60
N GLY A 47 5.14 0.43 16.77
CA GLY A 47 4.55 1.32 15.77
C GLY A 47 3.06 1.64 16.02
N ALA A 48 2.77 2.93 16.21
CA ALA A 48 1.43 3.45 16.50
C ALA A 48 0.59 3.81 15.25
N SER A 49 0.96 3.31 14.06
CA SER A 49 0.30 3.68 12.81
C SER A 49 -0.37 2.48 12.16
N PRO A 50 -1.55 2.04 12.67
CA PRO A 50 -2.26 0.92 12.09
C PRO A 50 -2.69 1.19 10.64
N VAL A 51 -2.83 0.13 9.86
CA VAL A 51 -3.55 0.14 8.58
C VAL A 51 -4.98 -0.33 8.81
N ALA A 52 -5.94 0.36 8.18
CA ALA A 52 -7.32 -0.09 8.14
C ALA A 52 -7.45 -1.20 7.10
N VAL A 53 -8.02 -2.33 7.51
CA VAL A 53 -8.32 -3.47 6.65
C VAL A 53 -9.82 -3.71 6.70
N LEU A 54 -10.44 -3.87 5.53
CA LEU A 54 -11.87 -4.14 5.40
C LEU A 54 -12.10 -5.64 5.20
N PRO A 55 -12.41 -6.41 6.26
CA PRO A 55 -12.47 -7.87 6.20
C PRO A 55 -13.70 -8.42 5.45
N GLY A 56 -14.68 -7.57 5.12
CA GLY A 56 -15.91 -7.96 4.44
C GLY A 56 -16.93 -6.82 4.32
N VAL A 57 -18.06 -7.12 3.65
CA VAL A 57 -19.21 -6.20 3.51
C VAL A 57 -19.93 -6.06 4.84
N GLY A 58 -20.27 -4.82 5.22
CA GLY A 58 -21.02 -4.58 6.46
C GLY A 58 -20.21 -4.84 7.73
N VAL A 59 -18.89 -4.95 7.63
CA VAL A 59 -17.99 -5.12 8.78
C VAL A 59 -17.21 -3.83 9.01
N GLN A 60 -16.96 -3.51 10.28
CA GLN A 60 -16.09 -2.40 10.63
C GLN A 60 -14.65 -2.67 10.15
N PRO A 61 -13.92 -1.64 9.68
CA PRO A 61 -12.49 -1.80 9.40
C PRO A 61 -11.75 -2.28 10.64
N ALA A 62 -10.99 -3.36 10.50
CA ALA A 62 -10.10 -3.87 11.52
C ALA A 62 -8.74 -3.18 11.42
N ALA A 63 -8.06 -3.05 12.56
CA ALA A 63 -6.76 -2.41 12.63
C ALA A 63 -5.65 -3.46 12.66
N PHE A 64 -4.68 -3.30 11.77
CA PHE A 64 -3.51 -4.17 11.68
C PHE A 64 -2.23 -3.33 11.74
N PRO A 65 -1.14 -3.85 12.33
CA PRO A 65 0.10 -3.10 12.40
C PRO A 65 0.65 -2.83 10.99
N ARG A 66 1.07 -1.60 10.68
CA ARG A 66 1.70 -1.29 9.39
C ARG A 66 3.04 -1.98 9.20
N GLN A 67 3.77 -2.17 10.30
CA GLN A 67 5.03 -2.90 10.32
C GLN A 67 4.83 -4.11 11.23
N LEU A 68 5.21 -5.30 10.74
CA LEU A 68 5.35 -6.46 11.60
C LEU A 68 6.63 -6.30 12.40
N ALA A 69 6.51 -5.61 13.52
CA ALA A 69 7.61 -5.26 14.39
C ALA A 69 7.28 -5.53 15.85
N VAL A 70 8.26 -6.08 16.58
CA VAL A 70 8.14 -6.39 17.99
C VAL A 70 9.42 -5.99 18.71
N GLN A 71 9.29 -5.33 19.85
CA GLN A 71 10.36 -5.07 20.78
C GLN A 71 10.40 -6.21 21.80
N VAL A 72 11.58 -6.77 22.01
CA VAL A 72 11.83 -7.85 22.97
C VAL A 72 12.41 -7.21 24.22
N GLN A 73 11.57 -6.87 25.19
CA GLN A 73 12.04 -6.38 26.49
C GLN A 73 12.55 -7.54 27.31
N HIS A 74 13.73 -7.38 27.91
CA HIS A 74 14.32 -8.44 28.73
C HIS A 74 15.02 -7.84 29.95
N THR A 75 14.34 -7.92 31.09
CA THR A 75 14.85 -7.40 32.36
C THR A 75 15.74 -8.43 33.04
N GLY A 76 16.91 -8.01 33.51
CA GLY A 76 17.75 -8.79 34.43
C GLY A 76 18.74 -9.78 33.82
N ALA A 77 18.66 -10.14 32.54
CA ALA A 77 19.66 -11.01 31.91
C ALA A 77 19.82 -10.77 30.40
N ALA A 78 21.03 -11.05 29.89
CA ALA A 78 21.35 -10.96 28.48
C ALA A 78 20.59 -12.01 27.66
N LEU A 79 20.15 -11.66 26.44
CA LEU A 79 19.61 -12.65 25.51
C LEU A 79 20.79 -13.39 24.88
N PRO A 80 20.89 -14.73 25.04
CA PRO A 80 21.98 -15.48 24.44
C PRO A 80 21.87 -15.49 22.90
N ALA A 81 23.01 -15.67 22.23
CA ALA A 81 23.02 -16.06 20.83
C ALA A 81 22.20 -17.34 20.63
N GLY A 82 21.44 -17.42 19.54
CA GLY A 82 20.49 -18.50 19.26
C GLY A 82 19.08 -18.26 19.82
N THR A 83 18.82 -17.11 20.45
CA THR A 83 17.45 -16.65 20.74
C THR A 83 16.68 -16.48 19.43
N GLU A 84 15.47 -17.02 19.38
CA GLU A 84 14.58 -16.99 18.22
C GLU A 84 13.36 -16.11 18.50
N VAL A 85 13.08 -15.20 17.57
CA VAL A 85 11.88 -14.36 17.55
C VAL A 85 11.04 -14.81 16.36
N ALA A 86 9.90 -15.44 16.63
CA ALA A 86 8.98 -15.91 15.61
C ALA A 86 7.80 -14.94 15.48
N VAL A 87 7.52 -14.48 14.27
CA VAL A 87 6.35 -13.66 13.96
C VAL A 87 5.47 -14.40 12.96
N THR A 88 4.27 -14.77 13.39
CA THR A 88 3.23 -15.40 12.57
C THR A 88 2.27 -14.35 12.06
N TYR A 89 1.94 -14.39 10.77
CA TYR A 89 1.09 -13.40 10.11
C TYR A 89 0.34 -13.98 8.90
N ASP A 90 -0.70 -13.28 8.44
CA ASP A 90 -1.40 -13.59 7.21
C ASP A 90 -0.61 -13.09 5.99
N PRO A 91 -0.10 -13.97 5.11
CA PRO A 91 0.70 -13.57 3.95
C PRO A 91 -0.12 -12.80 2.89
N ARG A 92 -1.45 -12.77 3.00
CA ARG A 92 -2.32 -11.92 2.17
C ARG A 92 -2.29 -10.46 2.60
N LEU A 93 -1.81 -10.13 3.80
CA LEU A 93 -1.77 -8.75 4.29
C LEU A 93 -0.34 -8.19 4.35
N TYR A 94 0.67 -9.04 4.43
CA TYR A 94 2.05 -8.62 4.67
C TYR A 94 3.00 -9.09 3.60
N SER A 95 3.87 -8.18 3.17
CA SER A 95 5.04 -8.52 2.38
C SER A 95 6.24 -8.67 3.35
N PRO A 96 6.88 -9.85 3.41
CA PRO A 96 8.08 -10.01 4.22
C PRO A 96 9.24 -9.19 3.67
N LEU A 97 10.13 -8.75 4.55
CA LEU A 97 11.40 -8.17 4.15
C LEU A 97 12.28 -9.27 3.52
N PRO A 98 13.09 -8.94 2.48
CA PRO A 98 14.05 -9.91 1.93
C PRO A 98 15.03 -10.47 2.97
N ALA A 99 15.33 -9.67 4.00
CA ALA A 99 16.02 -10.10 5.21
C ALA A 99 15.38 -9.37 6.39
N ALA A 100 14.98 -10.12 7.43
CA ALA A 100 14.50 -9.51 8.67
C ALA A 100 15.59 -8.64 9.29
N VAL A 101 15.18 -7.56 9.95
CA VAL A 101 16.08 -6.61 10.57
C VAL A 101 15.85 -6.66 12.08
N ALA A 102 16.94 -6.79 12.85
CA ALA A 102 16.90 -6.59 14.28
C ALA A 102 17.88 -5.47 14.65
N THR A 103 17.45 -4.56 15.51
CA THR A 103 18.25 -3.41 15.95
C THR A 103 18.21 -3.28 17.46
N VAL A 104 19.31 -2.79 18.02
CA VAL A 104 19.44 -2.32 19.40
C VAL A 104 19.95 -0.90 19.27
N ASP A 105 19.23 0.07 19.81
CA ASP A 105 19.50 1.48 19.59
C ASP A 105 19.72 1.76 18.09
N ASP A 106 20.83 2.39 17.72
CA ASP A 106 21.22 2.68 16.33
C ASP A 106 22.04 1.56 15.67
N ARG A 107 22.24 0.42 16.36
CA ARG A 107 23.07 -0.68 15.86
C ARG A 107 22.22 -1.84 15.34
N ARG A 108 22.52 -2.29 14.13
CA ARG A 108 21.95 -3.52 13.58
C ARG A 108 22.61 -4.76 14.21
N LEU A 109 21.78 -5.69 14.68
CA LEU A 109 22.21 -7.00 15.16
C LEU A 109 22.46 -7.96 14.00
N ARG A 110 23.40 -8.90 14.19
CA ARG A 110 23.57 -10.03 13.28
C ARG A 110 22.46 -11.06 13.47
N THR A 111 21.70 -11.32 12.41
CA THR A 111 20.57 -12.25 12.44
C THR A 111 20.51 -13.13 11.20
N THR A 112 19.87 -14.29 11.34
CA THR A 112 19.37 -15.11 10.23
C THR A 112 17.85 -15.14 10.26
N SER A 113 17.20 -15.29 9.10
CA SER A 113 15.73 -15.38 9.05
C SER A 113 15.27 -16.47 8.08
N THR A 114 14.25 -17.22 8.49
CA THR A 114 13.58 -18.23 7.66
C THR A 114 12.07 -18.02 7.71
N ILE A 115 11.40 -18.22 6.57
CA ILE A 115 9.94 -18.11 6.47
C ILE A 115 9.38 -19.48 6.12
N THR A 116 8.39 -19.92 6.88
CA THR A 116 7.63 -21.15 6.62
C THR A 116 6.14 -20.84 6.58
N THR A 117 5.40 -21.49 5.70
CA THR A 117 3.94 -21.38 5.63
C THR A 117 3.32 -22.67 6.12
N ASP A 118 2.38 -22.57 7.06
CA ASP A 118 1.60 -23.72 7.51
C ASP A 118 0.55 -24.07 6.44
N PRO A 119 0.58 -25.28 5.85
CA PRO A 119 -0.35 -25.66 4.78
C PRO A 119 -1.81 -25.80 5.26
N ARG A 120 -2.06 -25.97 6.56
CA ARG A 120 -3.42 -26.10 7.12
C ARG A 120 -4.07 -24.75 7.37
N THR A 121 -3.31 -23.81 7.93
CA THR A 121 -3.82 -22.48 8.30
C THR A 121 -3.50 -21.41 7.27
N THR A 122 -2.61 -21.70 6.31
CA THR A 122 -2.05 -20.77 5.31
C THR A 122 -1.28 -19.59 5.90
N LEU A 123 -1.04 -19.58 7.22
CA LEU A 123 -0.29 -18.54 7.91
C LEU A 123 1.21 -18.71 7.67
N ALA A 124 1.89 -17.59 7.49
CA ALA A 124 3.35 -17.55 7.37
C ALA A 124 3.97 -17.22 8.72
N THR A 125 5.05 -17.88 9.08
CA THR A 125 5.86 -17.59 10.26
C THR A 125 7.27 -17.25 9.81
N CYS A 126 7.70 -16.03 10.11
CA CYS A 126 9.09 -15.60 9.96
C CYS A 126 9.81 -15.81 11.30
N THR A 127 10.80 -16.70 11.33
CA THR A 127 11.65 -16.94 12.50
C THR A 127 12.96 -16.22 12.31
N VAL A 128 13.29 -15.32 13.23
CA VAL A 128 14.53 -14.54 13.26
C VAL A 128 15.40 -15.05 14.38
N THR A 129 16.59 -15.55 14.05
CA THR A 129 17.55 -16.04 15.04
C THR A 129 18.63 -14.98 15.27
N LEU A 130 18.80 -14.55 16.51
CA LEU A 130 19.89 -13.66 16.91
C LEU A 130 21.20 -14.44 16.89
N SER A 131 22.19 -14.00 16.11
CA SER A 131 23.48 -14.68 15.96
C SER A 131 24.52 -14.24 17.00
N GLU A 132 24.18 -13.25 17.82
CA GLU A 132 25.04 -12.70 18.87
C GLU A 132 24.23 -12.45 20.14
N THR A 133 24.93 -12.40 21.27
CA THR A 133 24.34 -12.11 22.58
C THR A 133 23.93 -10.63 22.64
N VAL A 134 22.73 -10.35 23.16
CA VAL A 134 22.23 -8.99 23.40
C VAL A 134 22.32 -8.67 24.89
N ALA A 135 23.02 -7.59 25.24
CA ALA A 135 23.25 -7.19 26.62
C ALA A 135 21.94 -6.89 27.35
N ALA A 136 21.89 -7.17 28.65
CA ALA A 136 20.70 -6.89 29.47
C ALA A 136 20.27 -5.42 29.35
N GLY A 137 18.97 -5.17 29.18
CA GLY A 137 18.40 -3.83 29.04
C GLY A 137 18.55 -3.18 27.66
N SER A 138 19.02 -3.91 26.64
CA SER A 138 19.19 -3.42 25.26
C SER A 138 17.96 -3.62 24.36
N ASP A 139 16.81 -4.02 24.92
CA ASP A 139 15.48 -4.19 24.31
C ASP A 139 15.42 -4.17 22.75
N PRO A 140 15.88 -5.24 22.06
CA PRO A 140 15.98 -5.22 20.61
C PRO A 140 14.63 -5.14 19.92
N VAL A 141 14.58 -4.39 18.83
CA VAL A 141 13.42 -4.29 17.92
C VAL A 141 13.65 -5.20 16.71
N VAL A 142 12.74 -6.14 16.48
CA VAL A 142 12.75 -7.05 15.34
C VAL A 142 11.64 -6.67 14.36
N VAL A 143 12.00 -6.39 13.11
CA VAL A 143 11.10 -6.07 12.00
C VAL A 143 11.19 -7.16 10.93
N VAL A 144 10.06 -7.79 10.63
CA VAL A 144 10.01 -8.91 9.66
C VAL A 144 9.32 -8.57 8.35
N GLY A 145 8.46 -7.54 8.34
CA GLY A 145 7.64 -7.25 7.17
C GLY A 145 6.85 -5.97 7.31
N THR A 146 6.21 -5.56 6.22
CA THR A 146 5.34 -4.40 6.18
C THR A 146 4.00 -4.78 5.59
N ALA A 147 2.93 -4.20 6.12
CA ALA A 147 1.60 -4.34 5.55
C ALA A 147 1.66 -3.88 4.10
N TYR A 148 1.26 -4.78 3.21
CA TYR A 148 1.06 -4.50 1.81
C TYR A 148 -0.45 -4.54 1.61
N PRO A 149 -1.16 -3.39 1.58
CA PRO A 149 -2.58 -3.42 1.32
C PRO A 149 -2.78 -4.07 -0.05
N VAL A 150 -3.33 -5.27 -0.08
CA VAL A 150 -3.62 -5.96 -1.33
C VAL A 150 -4.73 -5.19 -2.04
N LEU A 151 -4.63 -5.13 -3.36
CA LEU A 151 -5.56 -4.41 -4.22
C LEU A 151 -6.82 -5.25 -4.43
N TYR A 152 -8.00 -4.61 -4.45
CA TYR A 152 -9.26 -5.23 -4.83
C TYR A 152 -9.18 -5.85 -6.24
N PRO A 153 -9.85 -6.99 -6.51
CA PRO A 153 -10.68 -7.80 -5.61
C PRO A 153 -9.90 -8.83 -4.79
N ARG A 154 -8.56 -8.80 -4.85
CA ARG A 154 -7.69 -9.73 -4.10
C ARG A 154 -7.51 -9.30 -2.66
N ASP A 155 -8.01 -8.12 -2.31
CA ASP A 155 -8.11 -7.67 -0.94
C ASP A 155 -9.12 -8.55 -0.18
N LEU A 156 -8.92 -8.61 1.13
CA LEU A 156 -9.44 -9.65 2.01
C LEU A 156 -10.97 -9.75 1.94
N VAL A 157 -11.46 -10.70 1.13
CA VAL A 157 -12.89 -11.11 1.09
C VAL A 157 -13.29 -11.78 2.41
N VAL A 158 -12.30 -12.32 3.12
CA VAL A 158 -12.40 -12.89 4.46
C VAL A 158 -11.39 -12.19 5.34
N ALA A 159 -11.76 -11.91 6.59
CA ALA A 159 -10.86 -11.33 7.58
C ALA A 159 -9.49 -12.03 7.58
N PRO A 160 -8.37 -11.28 7.57
CA PRO A 160 -7.06 -11.88 7.74
C PRO A 160 -6.92 -12.33 9.20
N ALA A 161 -6.06 -13.33 9.42
CA ALA A 161 -5.71 -13.70 10.77
C ALA A 161 -4.85 -12.62 11.45
N ASP A 162 -4.96 -12.53 12.77
CA ASP A 162 -4.13 -11.62 13.58
C ASP A 162 -2.65 -12.02 13.53
N ALA A 163 -1.78 -11.02 13.57
CA ALA A 163 -0.35 -11.23 13.69
C ALA A 163 0.03 -11.50 15.15
N THR A 164 0.88 -12.50 15.39
CA THR A 164 1.38 -12.82 16.73
C THR A 164 2.90 -12.96 16.72
N ALA A 165 3.56 -12.44 17.75
CA ALA A 165 4.98 -12.66 18.01
C ALA A 165 5.19 -13.64 19.16
N ALA A 166 6.26 -14.40 19.10
CA ALA A 166 6.71 -15.30 20.15
C ALA A 166 8.23 -15.30 20.26
N VAL A 167 8.75 -15.57 21.46
CA VAL A 167 10.19 -15.74 21.71
C VAL A 167 10.45 -17.13 22.27
N SER A 168 11.49 -17.77 21.76
CA SER A 168 11.97 -19.08 22.19
C SER A 168 13.49 -19.14 22.17
N ARG A 169 14.06 -20.13 22.85
CA ARG A 169 15.39 -20.63 22.49
C ARG A 169 15.24 -21.65 21.36
N LYS A 170 16.27 -21.76 20.51
CA LYS A 170 16.32 -22.78 19.47
C LYS A 170 15.96 -24.17 20.02
N ASN A 171 15.01 -24.84 19.38
CA ASN A 171 14.47 -26.16 19.77
C ASN A 171 13.75 -26.22 21.13
N ALA A 172 13.35 -25.08 21.69
CA ALA A 172 12.55 -25.00 22.92
C ALA A 172 11.14 -24.47 22.64
N LYS A 173 10.19 -24.78 23.53
CA LYS A 173 8.85 -24.16 23.48
C LYS A 173 8.98 -22.65 23.72
N ALA A 174 8.14 -21.87 23.04
CA ALA A 174 8.09 -20.42 23.23
C ALA A 174 7.73 -20.07 24.68
N SER A 175 8.50 -19.17 25.27
CA SER A 175 8.31 -18.70 26.65
C SER A 175 7.32 -17.55 26.76
N GLY A 176 7.01 -16.87 25.64
CA GLY A 176 6.02 -15.81 25.60
C GLY A 176 5.38 -15.69 24.21
N ARG A 177 4.06 -15.43 24.17
CA ARG A 177 3.31 -15.14 22.96
C ARG A 177 2.54 -13.84 23.14
N ARG A 178 2.58 -12.97 22.14
CA ARG A 178 1.91 -11.65 22.15
C ARG A 178 1.18 -11.40 20.85
N SER A 179 -0.06 -10.92 20.94
CA SER A 179 -0.76 -10.36 19.79
C SER A 179 -0.14 -9.03 19.39
N LEU A 180 0.12 -8.86 18.09
CA LEU A 180 0.57 -7.59 17.52
C LEU A 180 -0.61 -6.74 17.03
N GLN A 181 -1.85 -7.14 17.32
CA GLN A 181 -3.05 -6.42 16.91
C GLN A 181 -3.14 -5.09 17.67
N PRO A 182 -3.11 -3.94 16.97
CA PRO A 182 -3.26 -2.64 17.59
C PRO A 182 -4.71 -2.40 17.99
N HIS A 183 -4.90 -1.46 18.91
CA HIS A 183 -6.23 -0.89 19.14
C HIS A 183 -6.72 -0.18 17.88
N ARG A 184 -8.03 -0.27 17.62
CA ARG A 184 -8.66 0.35 16.46
C ARG A 184 -8.84 1.86 16.67
N PRO A 185 -8.24 2.72 15.84
CA PRO A 185 -8.49 4.16 15.91
C PRO A 185 -9.94 4.48 15.56
N SER A 186 -10.54 5.45 16.25
CA SER A 186 -11.89 5.96 15.93
C SER A 186 -11.97 6.60 14.54
N THR A 187 -10.84 7.11 14.03
CA THR A 187 -10.72 7.67 12.67
C THR A 187 -10.94 6.64 11.57
N PHE A 188 -10.97 5.33 11.89
CA PHE A 188 -11.32 4.29 10.92
C PHE A 188 -12.83 4.24 10.63
N GLY A 189 -13.65 5.07 11.28
CA GLY A 189 -15.07 5.21 10.94
C GLY A 189 -15.95 4.08 11.49
N GLY A 190 -17.07 3.81 10.84
CA GLY A 190 -18.07 2.82 11.28
C GLY A 190 -18.14 1.59 10.37
N VAL A 191 -19.23 0.83 10.52
CA VAL A 191 -19.63 -0.18 9.54
C VAL A 191 -19.89 0.53 8.22
N ALA A 192 -19.24 0.09 7.15
CA ALA A 192 -19.52 0.63 5.83
C ALA A 192 -19.15 -0.38 4.74
N THR A 193 -19.86 -0.27 3.62
CA THR A 193 -19.65 -1.16 2.48
C THR A 193 -18.44 -0.68 1.67
N PRO A 194 -17.47 -1.54 1.39
CA PRO A 194 -16.33 -1.15 0.56
C PRO A 194 -16.76 -0.82 -0.86
N TRP A 195 -16.04 0.11 -1.48
CA TRP A 195 -16.25 0.52 -2.87
C TRP A 195 -14.89 0.75 -3.54
N GLY A 196 -14.85 0.74 -4.85
CA GLY A 196 -13.65 1.02 -5.63
C GLY A 196 -14.02 1.53 -7.02
N LEU A 197 -13.06 2.17 -7.69
CA LEU A 197 -13.22 2.60 -9.06
C LEU A 197 -12.07 2.05 -9.89
N GLU A 198 -12.38 1.64 -11.11
CA GLU A 198 -11.39 1.33 -12.14
C GLU A 198 -11.55 2.30 -13.30
N VAL A 199 -10.43 2.70 -13.89
CA VAL A 199 -10.40 3.43 -15.15
C VAL A 199 -9.88 2.53 -16.26
N SER A 200 -10.57 2.58 -17.38
CA SER A 200 -10.16 1.98 -18.64
C SER A 200 -10.51 2.93 -19.77
N GLY A 201 -10.25 2.56 -21.02
CA GLY A 201 -10.62 3.40 -22.13
C GLY A 201 -10.15 2.89 -23.47
N VAL A 202 -10.49 3.67 -24.49
CA VAL A 202 -10.21 3.38 -25.89
C VAL A 202 -9.22 4.41 -26.39
N TRP A 203 -8.23 3.96 -27.16
CA TRP A 203 -7.15 4.79 -27.70
C TRP A 203 -7.38 5.04 -29.19
N GLY A 204 -7.31 6.30 -29.60
CA GLY A 204 -7.10 6.71 -30.98
C GLY A 204 -5.60 6.76 -31.30
N ARG A 205 -5.26 6.65 -32.59
CA ARG A 205 -3.89 6.76 -33.09
C ARG A 205 -3.79 7.97 -34.02
N HIS A 206 -2.86 8.86 -33.75
CA HIS A 206 -2.48 9.95 -34.66
C HIS A 206 -1.16 9.58 -35.33
N GLU A 207 -1.12 9.64 -36.65
CA GLU A 207 0.06 9.28 -37.45
C GLU A 207 0.62 10.48 -38.20
N TRP A 208 1.95 10.51 -38.33
CA TRP A 208 2.65 11.43 -39.21
C TRP A 208 3.84 10.75 -39.87
N ALA A 209 4.55 11.49 -40.74
CA ALA A 209 5.64 10.97 -41.55
C ALA A 209 5.25 9.69 -42.34
N ASN A 210 4.08 9.73 -43.00
CA ASN A 210 3.53 8.62 -43.80
C ASN A 210 3.38 7.31 -43.00
N GLY A 211 2.92 7.42 -41.74
CA GLY A 211 2.67 6.27 -40.87
C GLY A 211 3.91 5.71 -40.16
N LYS A 212 5.10 6.27 -40.39
CA LYS A 212 6.33 5.85 -39.71
C LYS A 212 6.36 6.27 -38.24
N ARG A 213 5.60 7.30 -37.87
CA ARG A 213 5.51 7.81 -36.51
C ARG A 213 4.04 7.87 -36.09
N TRP A 214 3.78 7.53 -34.84
CA TRP A 214 2.46 7.55 -34.26
C TRP A 214 2.44 7.88 -32.77
N TYR A 215 1.34 8.47 -32.35
CA TYR A 215 1.04 8.79 -30.96
C TYR A 215 -0.37 8.33 -30.62
N TYR A 216 -0.53 7.79 -29.42
CA TYR A 216 -1.85 7.38 -28.92
C TYR A 216 -2.46 8.46 -28.03
N TYR A 217 -3.76 8.64 -28.16
CA TYR A 217 -4.53 9.57 -27.31
C TYR A 217 -5.87 8.93 -26.95
N PRO A 218 -6.45 9.23 -25.77
CA PRO A 218 -7.70 8.61 -25.36
C PRO A 218 -8.86 9.20 -26.15
N VAL A 219 -9.70 8.35 -26.75
CA VAL A 219 -10.96 8.73 -27.40
C VAL A 219 -12.17 8.40 -26.54
N GLN A 220 -11.99 7.53 -25.53
CA GLN A 220 -13.00 7.25 -24.52
C GLN A 220 -12.31 6.96 -23.20
N VAL A 221 -12.87 7.49 -22.11
CA VAL A 221 -12.52 7.14 -20.74
C VAL A 221 -13.72 6.44 -20.12
N THR A 222 -13.50 5.27 -19.54
CA THR A 222 -14.53 4.50 -18.86
C THR A 222 -14.17 4.43 -17.39
N VAL A 223 -15.06 4.97 -16.54
CA VAL A 223 -14.98 4.81 -15.08
C VAL A 223 -15.97 3.73 -14.67
N HIS A 224 -15.47 2.65 -14.08
CA HIS A 224 -16.26 1.51 -13.65
C HIS A 224 -16.25 1.41 -12.13
N SER A 225 -17.44 1.29 -11.55
CA SER A 225 -17.61 1.05 -10.12
C SER A 225 -17.45 -0.42 -9.82
N VAL A 226 -16.46 -0.72 -8.99
CA VAL A 226 -16.15 -2.07 -8.54
C VAL A 226 -16.35 -2.19 -7.05
N GLY A 227 -16.68 -3.39 -6.60
CA GLY A 227 -17.03 -3.63 -5.21
C GLY A 227 -18.53 -3.51 -4.92
N PRO A 228 -18.92 -3.93 -3.72
CA PRO A 228 -20.33 -4.08 -3.33
C PRO A 228 -21.01 -2.77 -2.91
N GLY A 229 -20.24 -1.71 -2.66
CA GLY A 229 -20.73 -0.41 -2.20
C GLY A 229 -20.74 0.64 -3.31
N PRO A 230 -21.65 1.62 -3.25
CA PRO A 230 -21.62 2.76 -4.16
C PRO A 230 -20.41 3.66 -3.89
N ALA A 231 -19.90 4.31 -4.93
CA ALA A 231 -18.92 5.37 -4.76
C ALA A 231 -19.57 6.57 -4.04
N PRO A 232 -18.99 7.06 -2.93
CA PRO A 232 -19.57 8.14 -2.12
C PRO A 232 -19.46 9.52 -2.79
N ALA A 233 -18.41 9.70 -3.59
CA ALA A 233 -18.12 10.90 -4.36
C ALA A 233 -18.42 10.70 -5.85
N ALA A 234 -18.65 11.81 -6.55
CA ALA A 234 -18.81 11.78 -8.00
C ALA A 234 -17.47 11.49 -8.69
N ALA A 235 -17.52 10.83 -9.84
CA ALA A 235 -16.30 10.46 -10.55
C ALA A 235 -15.54 11.69 -11.05
N SER A 236 -14.24 11.73 -10.80
CA SER A 236 -13.32 12.75 -11.32
C SER A 236 -12.07 12.08 -11.90
N PHE A 237 -11.54 12.65 -12.98
CA PHE A 237 -10.38 12.10 -13.68
C PHE A 237 -9.52 13.19 -14.32
N SER A 238 -8.26 12.85 -14.57
CA SER A 238 -7.28 13.65 -15.30
C SER A 238 -6.93 12.99 -16.62
N VAL A 239 -6.59 13.80 -17.61
CA VAL A 239 -6.02 13.39 -18.89
C VAL A 239 -4.76 14.21 -19.13
N ALA A 240 -3.61 13.55 -19.17
CA ALA A 240 -2.30 14.14 -19.42
C ALA A 240 -1.71 13.63 -20.74
N LEU A 241 -1.34 14.54 -21.63
CA LEU A 241 -0.93 14.27 -23.02
C LEU A 241 0.27 15.12 -23.40
N ASP A 242 0.85 14.82 -24.57
CA ASP A 242 1.95 15.60 -25.14
C ASP A 242 1.43 16.90 -25.78
N PRO A 243 1.90 18.08 -25.31
CA PRO A 243 1.43 19.37 -25.83
C PRO A 243 1.92 19.68 -27.26
N GLN A 244 2.96 18.99 -27.76
CA GLN A 244 3.48 19.13 -29.12
C GLN A 244 2.57 18.43 -30.14
N ILE A 245 1.82 17.42 -29.71
CA ILE A 245 0.92 16.62 -30.56
C ILE A 245 -0.55 16.95 -30.32
N VAL A 246 -0.93 17.32 -29.10
CA VAL A 246 -2.34 17.58 -28.73
C VAL A 246 -2.56 19.05 -28.40
N SER A 247 -3.53 19.68 -29.06
CA SER A 247 -3.98 21.06 -28.82
C SER A 247 -4.98 21.14 -27.68
N ASP A 248 -5.93 20.21 -27.69
CA ASP A 248 -7.17 20.35 -26.95
C ASP A 248 -7.80 18.99 -26.72
N VAL A 249 -8.51 18.88 -25.61
CA VAL A 249 -9.33 17.73 -25.23
C VAL A 249 -10.61 18.28 -24.61
N LYS A 250 -11.75 17.74 -25.02
CA LYS A 250 -13.03 17.99 -24.38
C LYS A 250 -13.83 16.69 -24.25
N VAL A 251 -14.65 16.61 -23.21
CA VAL A 251 -15.63 15.53 -23.07
C VAL A 251 -16.84 15.90 -23.91
N ALA A 252 -17.15 15.08 -24.92
CA ALA A 252 -18.20 15.35 -25.89
C ALA A 252 -19.49 14.57 -25.62
N THR A 253 -19.35 13.36 -25.07
CA THR A 253 -20.49 12.49 -24.79
C THR A 253 -20.31 11.78 -23.45
N ALA A 254 -21.42 11.44 -22.81
CA ALA A 254 -21.44 10.59 -21.64
C ALA A 254 -22.53 9.52 -21.78
N ARG A 255 -22.21 8.30 -21.36
CA ARG A 255 -23.15 7.18 -21.27
C ARG A 255 -23.01 6.50 -19.92
N LEU A 256 -24.13 6.30 -19.23
CA LEU A 256 -24.20 5.51 -18.01
C LEU A 256 -24.86 4.17 -18.34
N ASN A 257 -24.16 3.06 -18.08
CA ASN A 257 -24.63 1.70 -18.37
C ASN A 257 -25.13 1.58 -19.82
N HIS A 258 -24.31 2.06 -20.76
CA HIS A 258 -24.56 2.08 -22.21
C HIS A 258 -25.69 2.98 -22.71
N LYS A 259 -26.36 3.75 -21.83
CA LYS A 259 -27.41 4.71 -22.20
C LYS A 259 -26.88 6.13 -22.19
N VAL A 260 -27.27 6.95 -23.16
CA VAL A 260 -26.93 8.39 -23.17
C VAL A 260 -27.36 9.02 -21.86
N HIS A 261 -26.46 9.79 -21.24
CA HIS A 261 -26.65 10.34 -19.92
C HIS A 261 -26.03 11.74 -19.85
N ASP A 262 -26.73 12.69 -19.24
CA ASP A 262 -26.13 13.97 -18.86
C ASP A 262 -25.38 13.78 -17.54
N ALA A 263 -24.06 13.59 -17.64
CA ALA A 263 -23.20 13.37 -16.49
C ALA A 263 -22.75 14.67 -15.80
N GLY A 264 -23.26 15.84 -16.21
CA GLY A 264 -22.90 17.14 -15.62
C GLY A 264 -21.38 17.38 -15.63
N VAL A 265 -20.73 17.03 -16.74
CA VAL A 265 -19.26 17.04 -16.84
C VAL A 265 -18.74 18.47 -16.81
N ARG A 266 -17.79 18.75 -15.90
CA ARG A 266 -17.18 20.06 -15.72
C ARG A 266 -15.66 19.97 -15.79
N LEU A 267 -15.05 20.87 -16.55
CA LEU A 267 -13.60 21.09 -16.52
C LEU A 267 -13.25 21.81 -15.21
N LEU A 268 -12.41 21.18 -14.39
CA LEU A 268 -11.93 21.76 -13.14
C LEU A 268 -10.70 22.63 -13.36
N SER A 269 -9.73 22.12 -14.12
CA SER A 269 -8.48 22.82 -14.39
C SER A 269 -7.87 22.37 -15.71
N ARG A 270 -7.01 23.23 -16.26
CA ARG A 270 -6.21 22.97 -17.45
C ARG A 270 -4.81 23.53 -17.24
N THR A 271 -3.81 22.68 -17.43
CA THR A 271 -2.40 23.05 -17.35
C THR A 271 -1.74 22.78 -18.69
N ARG A 272 -1.01 23.77 -19.22
CA ARG A 272 -0.21 23.61 -20.44
C ARG A 272 1.19 24.18 -20.21
N THR A 273 2.18 23.33 -20.42
CA THR A 273 3.61 23.69 -20.43
C THR A 273 4.23 23.18 -21.73
N ALA A 274 5.55 23.35 -21.89
CA ALA A 274 6.29 22.80 -23.03
C ALA A 274 6.27 21.26 -23.08
N SER A 275 6.10 20.58 -21.94
CA SER A 275 6.23 19.12 -21.83
C SER A 275 4.97 18.40 -21.32
N LEU A 276 3.91 19.15 -20.99
CA LEU A 276 2.68 18.61 -20.41
C LEU A 276 1.47 19.41 -20.87
N PHE A 277 0.47 18.73 -21.43
CA PHE A 277 -0.90 19.21 -21.53
C PHE A 277 -1.77 18.34 -20.64
N GLU A 278 -2.37 18.91 -19.59
CA GLU A 278 -3.18 18.19 -18.62
C GLU A 278 -4.52 18.89 -18.40
N THR A 279 -5.59 18.09 -18.35
CA THR A 279 -6.96 18.56 -18.04
C THR A 279 -7.55 17.72 -16.93
N HIS A 280 -8.21 18.36 -15.97
CA HIS A 280 -8.92 17.69 -14.87
C HIS A 280 -10.41 17.91 -15.01
N TRP A 281 -11.18 16.84 -14.87
CA TRP A 281 -12.62 16.83 -15.06
C TRP A 281 -13.33 16.22 -13.87
N SER A 282 -14.50 16.75 -13.52
CA SER A 282 -15.44 16.15 -12.58
C SER A 282 -16.77 15.87 -13.27
N THR A 283 -17.52 14.93 -12.71
CA THR A 283 -18.90 14.64 -13.09
C THR A 283 -19.84 14.90 -11.90
N THR A 284 -21.15 14.84 -12.12
CA THR A 284 -22.15 14.81 -11.03
C THR A 284 -22.59 13.38 -10.68
N VAL A 285 -22.10 12.38 -11.41
CA VAL A 285 -22.55 10.99 -11.33
C VAL A 285 -21.88 10.28 -10.16
N LYS A 286 -22.70 9.82 -9.20
CA LYS A 286 -22.30 8.87 -8.17
C LYS A 286 -22.61 7.46 -8.64
N LEU A 287 -21.56 6.66 -8.84
CA LEU A 287 -21.70 5.32 -9.40
C LEU A 287 -22.17 4.31 -8.34
N LYS A 288 -23.23 3.57 -8.65
CA LYS A 288 -23.69 2.41 -7.86
C LYS A 288 -22.78 1.21 -8.11
N PRO A 289 -22.88 0.13 -7.30
CA PRO A 289 -22.16 -1.11 -7.58
C PRO A 289 -22.42 -1.62 -9.00
N GLY A 290 -21.35 -1.86 -9.76
CA GLY A 290 -21.43 -2.35 -11.14
C GLY A 290 -21.79 -1.30 -12.20
N ASP A 291 -22.01 -0.03 -11.81
CA ASP A 291 -22.23 1.04 -12.78
C ASP A 291 -20.97 1.33 -13.60
N ARG A 292 -21.18 1.66 -14.87
CA ARG A 292 -20.15 2.04 -15.82
C ARG A 292 -20.49 3.39 -16.46
N LEU A 293 -19.61 4.36 -16.30
CA LEU A 293 -19.68 5.66 -16.96
C LEU A 293 -18.65 5.74 -18.08
N ASP A 294 -19.13 5.74 -19.32
CA ASP A 294 -18.32 5.94 -20.52
C ASP A 294 -18.37 7.42 -20.93
N LEU A 295 -17.20 8.05 -21.05
CA LEU A 295 -17.00 9.44 -21.42
C LEU A 295 -16.26 9.49 -22.75
N GLY A 296 -16.94 9.90 -23.82
CA GLY A 296 -16.34 10.08 -25.13
C GLY A 296 -15.54 11.38 -25.17
N LEU A 297 -14.29 11.30 -25.63
CA LEU A 297 -13.37 12.42 -25.74
C LEU A 297 -13.21 12.85 -27.19
N GLU A 298 -13.38 14.15 -27.43
CA GLU A 298 -12.93 14.78 -28.67
C GLU A 298 -11.54 15.38 -28.42
N VAL A 299 -10.56 14.95 -29.22
CA VAL A 299 -9.16 15.33 -29.08
C VAL A 299 -8.68 15.99 -30.38
N THR A 300 -8.20 17.22 -30.26
CA THR A 300 -7.66 17.98 -31.41
C THR A 300 -6.15 17.80 -31.46
N THR A 301 -5.67 17.15 -32.52
CA THR A 301 -4.23 16.89 -32.73
C THR A 301 -3.59 17.91 -33.66
N ARG A 302 -2.26 18.02 -33.59
CA ARG A 302 -1.40 18.81 -34.48
C ARG A 302 -0.36 17.89 -35.06
N LYS A 303 -0.08 18.04 -36.35
CA LYS A 303 0.95 17.26 -37.02
C LYS A 303 2.33 17.86 -36.70
N PRO A 304 3.25 17.11 -36.08
CA PRO A 304 4.62 17.57 -35.90
C PRO A 304 5.33 17.74 -37.25
N ALA A 305 6.28 18.68 -37.33
CA ALA A 305 7.07 18.91 -38.54
C ALA A 305 8.05 17.76 -38.83
N GLY A 306 8.47 16.99 -37.81
CA GLY A 306 9.50 15.97 -37.94
C GLY A 306 9.57 15.03 -36.74
N ASP A 307 10.79 14.59 -36.44
CA ASP A 307 11.11 13.83 -35.24
C ASP A 307 10.87 14.65 -33.99
N LEU A 308 10.45 13.99 -32.91
CA LEU A 308 10.38 14.61 -31.60
C LEU A 308 11.57 14.16 -30.76
N ALA A 309 12.18 15.10 -30.02
CA ALA A 309 13.25 14.75 -29.10
C ALA A 309 12.70 13.90 -27.94
N THR A 310 11.54 14.26 -27.41
CA THR A 310 10.89 13.55 -26.31
C THR A 310 9.39 13.58 -26.51
N ILE A 311 8.69 12.64 -25.90
CA ILE A 311 7.23 12.68 -25.79
C ILE A 311 6.75 12.45 -24.36
N LYS A 312 5.61 13.04 -24.02
CA LYS A 312 4.77 12.67 -22.89
C LYS A 312 3.80 11.57 -23.32
N HIS A 313 4.03 10.36 -22.83
CA HIS A 313 3.06 9.28 -23.00
C HIS A 313 1.70 9.66 -22.41
N PRO A 314 0.60 9.33 -23.11
CA PRO A 314 -0.74 9.62 -22.62
C PRO A 314 -0.99 8.91 -21.29
N LEU A 315 -1.60 9.60 -20.35
CA LEU A 315 -2.01 9.08 -19.06
C LEU A 315 -3.43 9.56 -18.75
N VAL A 316 -4.28 8.63 -18.34
CA VAL A 316 -5.57 8.94 -17.74
C VAL A 316 -5.56 8.39 -16.31
N GLY A 317 -5.94 9.21 -15.34
CA GLY A 317 -5.95 8.80 -13.93
C GLY A 317 -7.19 9.29 -13.21
N LEU A 318 -7.76 8.47 -12.33
CA LEU A 318 -8.78 8.90 -11.39
C LEU A 318 -8.15 9.91 -10.42
N ILE A 319 -8.84 11.02 -10.18
CA ILE A 319 -8.43 12.05 -9.23
C ILE A 319 -9.50 12.21 -8.16
N ASP A 320 -9.10 12.75 -7.01
CA ASP A 320 -10.00 13.09 -5.92
C ASP A 320 -11.01 11.99 -5.57
N MET A 321 -10.51 10.76 -5.39
CA MET A 321 -11.36 9.66 -4.96
C MET A 321 -11.77 9.78 -3.47
N GLY A 322 -11.47 10.90 -2.82
CA GLY A 322 -11.60 11.11 -1.38
C GLY A 322 -10.68 10.20 -0.57
N ASN A 323 -10.22 10.67 0.59
CA ASN A 323 -9.60 9.78 1.59
C ASN A 323 -10.70 9.00 2.33
N HIS A 324 -11.48 8.20 1.60
CA HIS A 324 -12.51 7.38 2.20
C HIS A 324 -11.91 6.09 2.74
N VAL A 325 -12.08 5.83 4.04
CA VAL A 325 -11.58 4.61 4.72
C VAL A 325 -12.15 3.33 4.09
N THR A 326 -13.29 3.43 3.41
CA THR A 326 -13.97 2.32 2.72
C THR A 326 -13.56 2.15 1.27
N GLN A 327 -12.71 3.04 0.75
CA GLN A 327 -12.20 2.94 -0.61
C GLN A 327 -11.19 1.80 -0.70
N ARG A 328 -11.41 0.91 -1.66
CA ARG A 328 -10.47 -0.15 -2.02
C ARG A 328 -9.65 0.31 -3.23
N GLN A 329 -8.32 0.19 -3.12
CA GLN A 329 -7.44 0.40 -4.26
C GLN A 329 -7.56 -0.80 -5.21
N THR A 330 -7.84 -0.55 -6.49
CA THR A 330 -8.09 -1.61 -7.49
C THR A 330 -6.86 -1.95 -8.32
N GLY A 331 -5.81 -1.13 -8.24
CA GLY A 331 -4.64 -1.22 -9.12
C GLY A 331 -4.88 -0.68 -10.54
N ARG A 332 -6.12 -0.34 -10.88
CA ARG A 332 -6.52 0.21 -12.18
C ARG A 332 -7.06 1.63 -12.01
N ASN A 333 -6.41 2.41 -11.16
CA ASN A 333 -6.77 3.82 -10.94
C ASN A 333 -6.19 4.75 -12.03
N SER A 334 -5.34 4.20 -12.91
CA SER A 334 -4.80 4.92 -14.06
C SER A 334 -4.56 3.97 -15.23
N MET A 335 -4.51 4.52 -16.44
CA MET A 335 -4.10 3.82 -17.65
C MET A 335 -3.17 4.71 -18.48
N SER A 336 -2.20 4.11 -19.15
CA SER A 336 -1.28 4.80 -20.05
C SER A 336 -0.90 3.91 -21.22
N ARG A 337 -0.31 4.51 -22.24
CA ARG A 337 0.19 3.78 -23.41
C ARG A 337 1.60 4.26 -23.79
N THR A 338 2.55 3.35 -23.82
CA THR A 338 3.99 3.67 -23.96
C THR A 338 4.60 3.26 -25.30
N ASP A 339 3.80 2.64 -26.18
CA ASP A 339 4.17 2.08 -27.48
C ASP A 339 4.05 3.08 -28.65
N ALA A 340 4.19 4.37 -28.37
CA ALA A 340 4.26 5.40 -29.42
C ALA A 340 5.60 5.34 -30.16
N VAL A 341 5.64 5.79 -31.41
CA VAL A 341 6.89 5.95 -32.18
C VAL A 341 6.96 7.38 -32.67
N TRP A 342 7.99 8.11 -32.24
CA TRP A 342 8.11 9.55 -32.46
C TRP A 342 9.46 9.98 -33.03
N ARG A 343 10.33 8.99 -33.28
CA ARG A 343 11.58 9.10 -34.01
C ARG A 343 11.58 8.07 -35.13
#